data_AF-A0A3D2W1X2-F1
#
_entry.id   AF-A0A3D2W1X2-F1
#
_cell.length_a   1.000
_cell.length_b   1.000
_cell.length_c   1.000
_cell.angle_alpha   90.00
_cell.angle_beta   90.00
_cell.angle_gamma   90.00
#
_symmetry.space_group_name_H-M   'P 1'
#
loop_
_entity.id
_entity.type
_entity.pdbx_description
1 polymer ?
#
loop_
_entity_poly.entity_id
_entity_poly.type
_entity_poly.pdbx_seq_one_letter_code
_entity_poly.pdbx_strand_id
1 'polypeptide(L)'
;TTAYYQQGSPALGVAGGYMVNTLRLDQRPLYELPALTLHEAVPGHHLQISLAQEAGELPYFRRTTYITAFGEGWGLYAESLGVEMGIYRTPYERFGRLSYEMWRAC
;
A
#
# COMPACT_ATOMS: atom_id res chain seq x y z
N THR A 1 11.62 -2.63 6.95
CA THR A 1 10.25 -2.93 6.49
C THR A 1 10.26 -4.12 5.54
N THR A 2 9.12 -4.79 5.37
CA THR A 2 8.97 -5.98 4.50
C THR A 2 8.80 -5.60 3.03
N ALA A 3 8.18 -4.47 2.78
CA ALA A 3 8.17 -3.80 1.48
C ALA A 3 7.89 -2.30 1.70
N TYR A 4 7.98 -1.52 0.63
CA TYR A 4 7.52 -0.13 0.62
C TYR A 4 7.18 0.31 -0.80
N TYR A 5 6.34 1.33 -0.93
CA TYR A 5 6.09 2.02 -2.18
C TYR A 5 7.08 3.17 -2.40
N GLN A 6 7.66 3.21 -3.59
CA GLN A 6 8.45 4.31 -4.09
C GLN A 6 7.64 5.11 -5.11
N GLN A 7 7.31 6.34 -4.75
CA GLN A 7 6.58 7.26 -5.62
C GLN A 7 7.34 7.53 -6.94
N GLY A 8 6.62 7.45 -8.05
CA GLY A 8 7.09 7.86 -9.38
C GLY A 8 6.96 9.36 -9.63
N SER A 9 7.36 9.79 -10.83
CA SER A 9 7.22 11.16 -11.32
C SER A 9 6.72 11.16 -12.77
N PRO A 10 5.43 11.46 -13.00
CA PRO A 10 4.88 11.59 -14.35
C PRO A 10 5.61 12.67 -15.17
N ALA A 11 6.02 13.77 -14.53
CA ALA A 11 6.74 14.86 -15.19
C ALA A 11 8.13 14.44 -15.71
N LEU A 12 8.76 13.46 -15.06
CA LEU A 12 10.08 12.93 -15.44
C LEU A 12 9.99 11.57 -16.16
N GLY A 13 8.78 11.06 -16.41
CA GLY A 13 8.58 9.73 -16.99
C GLY A 13 9.05 8.58 -16.09
N VAL A 14 9.14 8.78 -14.77
CA VAL A 14 9.57 7.77 -13.81
C VAL A 14 8.35 7.05 -13.25
N ALA A 15 8.28 5.73 -13.40
CA ALA A 15 7.19 4.92 -12.85
C ALA A 15 7.30 4.79 -11.32
N GLY A 16 6.16 4.61 -10.65
CA GLY A 16 6.11 4.18 -9.25
C GLY A 16 6.54 2.72 -9.11
N GLY A 17 7.19 2.38 -8.00
CA GLY A 17 7.74 1.05 -7.75
C GLY A 17 7.28 0.45 -6.43
N TYR A 18 6.85 -0.81 -6.46
CA TYR A 18 6.62 -1.61 -5.26
C TYR A 18 7.90 -2.41 -4.94
N MET A 19 8.58 -2.05 -3.85
CA MET A 19 9.89 -2.60 -3.51
C MET A 19 9.75 -3.66 -2.41
N VAL A 20 9.93 -4.93 -2.77
CA VAL A 20 9.85 -6.06 -1.83
C VAL A 20 11.23 -6.47 -1.35
N ASN A 21 11.41 -6.57 -0.03
CA ASN A 21 12.69 -6.97 0.54
C ASN A 21 12.83 -8.50 0.55
N THR A 22 13.80 -9.01 -0.20
CA THR A 22 14.08 -10.45 -0.34
C THR A 22 15.15 -10.99 0.62
N LEU A 23 15.69 -10.14 1.50
CA LEU A 23 16.68 -10.55 2.50
C LEU A 23 16.01 -11.34 3.64
N ARG A 24 16.55 -12.52 4.00
CA ARG A 24 16.05 -13.42 5.08
C ARG A 24 14.58 -13.81 4.91
N LEU A 25 14.29 -14.58 3.86
CA LEU A 25 12.93 -15.03 3.53
C LEU A 25 12.30 -15.92 4.61
N ASP A 26 13.11 -16.61 5.41
CA ASP A 26 12.70 -17.40 6.57
C ASP A 26 12.00 -16.55 7.65
N GLN A 27 12.26 -15.24 7.67
CA GLN A 27 11.63 -14.27 8.58
C GLN A 27 10.48 -13.50 7.94
N ARG A 28 10.07 -13.87 6.72
CA ARG A 28 9.06 -13.15 5.93
C ARG A 28 7.95 -14.09 5.52
N PRO A 29 6.92 -14.25 6.36
CA PRO A 29 5.83 -15.14 6.04
C PRO A 29 5.12 -14.68 4.75
N LEU A 30 4.98 -15.60 3.80
CA LEU A 30 4.30 -15.31 2.53
C LEU A 30 2.83 -14.93 2.72
N TYR A 31 2.22 -15.35 3.83
CA TYR A 31 0.82 -15.08 4.13
C TYR A 31 0.52 -13.61 4.44
N GLU A 32 1.53 -12.79 4.74
CA GLU A 32 1.38 -11.33 4.94
C GLU A 32 1.45 -10.55 3.62
N LEU A 33 2.03 -11.15 2.56
CA LEU A 33 2.29 -10.47 1.29
C LEU A 33 1.02 -9.92 0.62
N PRO A 34 -0.15 -10.59 0.62
CA PRO A 34 -1.34 -10.02 -0.02
C PRO A 34 -1.78 -8.70 0.62
N ALA A 35 -1.81 -8.62 1.95
CA ALA A 35 -2.17 -7.40 2.66
C ALA A 35 -1.14 -6.29 2.38
N LEU A 36 0.15 -6.61 2.46
CA LEU A 36 1.22 -5.65 2.16
C LEU A 36 1.18 -5.16 0.71
N THR A 37 0.85 -6.04 -0.24
CA THR A 37 0.74 -5.68 -1.66
C THR A 37 -0.44 -4.73 -1.88
N LEU A 38 -1.58 -4.98 -1.25
CA LEU A 38 -2.73 -4.07 -1.31
C LEU A 38 -2.40 -2.70 -0.71
N HIS A 39 -1.66 -2.67 0.40
CA HIS A 39 -1.25 -1.46 1.09
C HIS A 39 -0.32 -0.58 0.23
N GLU A 40 0.75 -1.19 -0.31
CA GLU A 40 1.83 -0.46 -0.98
C GLU A 40 1.54 -0.22 -2.46
N ALA A 41 0.89 -1.17 -3.14
CA ALA A 41 0.61 -1.10 -4.56
C ALA A 41 -0.84 -0.66 -4.83
N VAL A 42 -1.64 -1.53 -5.48
CA VAL A 42 -3.01 -1.22 -5.88
C VAL A 42 -3.96 -2.08 -5.03
N PRO A 43 -4.99 -1.49 -4.40
CA PRO A 43 -5.46 -0.11 -4.54
C PRO A 43 -4.87 0.90 -3.53
N GLY A 44 -3.80 0.56 -2.80
CA GLY A 44 -3.19 1.40 -1.77
C GLY A 44 -2.34 2.58 -2.29
N HIS A 45 -1.12 2.73 -1.77
CA HIS A 45 -0.28 3.90 -1.99
C HIS A 45 -0.05 4.22 -3.47
N HIS A 46 0.16 3.22 -4.32
CA HIS A 46 0.35 3.47 -5.75
C HIS A 46 -0.85 4.21 -6.36
N LEU A 47 -2.06 3.72 -6.12
CA LEU A 47 -3.26 4.32 -6.67
C LEU A 47 -3.52 5.70 -6.04
N GLN A 48 -3.44 5.79 -4.72
CA GLN A 48 -3.68 7.04 -3.98
C GLN A 48 -2.77 8.18 -4.45
N ILE A 49 -1.47 7.91 -4.56
CA ILE A 49 -0.47 8.90 -4.95
C ILE A 49 -0.60 9.24 -6.42
N SER A 50 -0.82 8.25 -7.30
CA SER A 50 -0.98 8.49 -8.73
C SER A 50 -2.20 9.37 -9.03
N LEU A 51 -3.33 9.12 -8.36
CA LEU A 51 -4.53 9.97 -8.47
C LEU A 51 -4.25 11.42 -8.04
N ALA A 52 -3.48 11.62 -6.97
CA ALA A 52 -3.11 12.97 -6.52
C ALA A 52 -2.19 13.69 -7.53
N GLN A 53 -1.28 12.97 -8.19
CA GLN A 53 -0.39 13.51 -9.22
C GLN A 53 -1.17 13.91 -10.49
N GLU A 54 -2.17 13.11 -10.87
CA GLU A 54 -3.00 13.32 -12.06
C GLU A 54 -4.07 14.42 -11.88
N ALA A 55 -4.35 14.86 -10.66
CA ALA A 55 -5.37 15.86 -10.34
C ALA A 55 -4.97 17.31 -10.74
N GLY A 56 -4.59 17.53 -11.99
CA GLY A 56 -3.96 18.77 -12.52
C GLY A 56 -4.71 20.08 -12.26
N GLU A 57 -6.03 20.02 -12.10
CA GLU A 57 -6.89 21.17 -11.77
C GLU A 57 -6.71 21.68 -10.33
N LEU A 58 -6.09 20.88 -9.45
CA LEU A 58 -5.88 21.26 -8.05
C LEU A 58 -4.57 22.04 -7.85
N PRO A 59 -4.55 23.01 -6.91
CA PRO A 59 -3.33 23.70 -6.50
C PRO A 59 -2.21 22.72 -6.14
N TYR A 60 -0.97 23.09 -6.46
CA TYR A 60 0.22 22.25 -6.23
C TYR A 60 0.28 21.68 -4.80
N PHE A 61 0.07 22.53 -3.78
CA PHE A 61 0.13 22.08 -2.39
C PHE A 61 -0.90 20.99 -2.05
N ARG A 62 -2.08 20.98 -2.69
CA ARG A 62 -3.09 19.91 -2.45
C ARG A 62 -2.71 18.58 -3.09
N ARG A 63 -1.89 18.61 -4.15
CA ARG A 63 -1.40 17.41 -4.85
C ARG A 63 -0.18 16.79 -4.19
N THR A 64 0.64 17.59 -3.52
CA THR A 64 1.95 17.16 -3.01
C THR A 64 2.03 17.07 -1.49
N THR A 65 1.05 17.60 -0.75
CA THR A 65 1.06 17.49 0.71
C THR A 65 0.73 16.06 1.13
N TYR A 66 1.64 15.41 1.83
CA TYR A 66 1.42 14.10 2.43
C TYR A 66 0.98 14.25 3.89
N ILE A 67 -0.30 13.97 4.16
CA ILE A 67 -0.84 13.89 5.51
C ILE A 67 -0.77 12.41 5.91
N THR A 68 0.10 12.05 6.86
CA THR A 68 0.34 10.65 7.25
C THR A 68 -0.94 9.90 7.58
N ALA A 69 -1.84 10.50 8.36
CA ALA A 69 -3.11 9.87 8.72
C ALA A 69 -3.98 9.53 7.49
N PHE A 70 -3.96 10.37 6.45
CA PHE A 70 -4.70 10.11 5.22
C PHE A 70 -3.99 9.05 4.36
N GLY A 71 -2.68 9.15 4.17
CA GLY A 71 -1.91 8.22 3.33
C GLY A 71 -1.87 6.80 3.92
N GLU A 72 -1.48 6.66 5.18
CA GLU A 72 -1.43 5.37 5.87
C GLU A 72 -2.84 4.82 6.13
N GLY A 73 -3.81 5.71 6.44
CA GLY A 73 -5.22 5.33 6.60
C GLY A 73 -5.82 4.79 5.30
N TRP A 74 -5.45 5.36 4.15
CA TRP A 74 -5.81 4.81 2.84
C TRP A 74 -5.20 3.43 2.62
N GLY A 75 -3.92 3.24 2.96
CA GLY A 75 -3.26 1.93 2.89
C GLY A 75 -4.00 0.87 3.72
N LEU A 76 -4.39 1.20 4.94
CA LEU A 76 -5.20 0.32 5.80
C LEU A 76 -6.60 0.06 5.23
N TYR A 77 -7.23 1.07 4.64
CA TYR A 77 -8.49 0.91 3.93
C TYR A 77 -8.35 -0.03 2.73
N ALA A 78 -7.25 0.06 1.97
CA ALA A 78 -6.98 -0.87 0.87
C ALA A 78 -6.78 -2.31 1.34
N GLU A 79 -6.12 -2.51 2.50
CA GLU A 79 -6.01 -3.83 3.13
C GLU A 79 -7.39 -4.41 3.50
N SER A 80 -8.30 -3.61 4.05
CA SER A 80 -9.65 -4.08 4.41
C SER A 80 -10.52 -4.33 3.18
N LEU A 81 -10.45 -3.47 2.16
CA LEU A 81 -11.16 -3.62 0.88
C LEU A 81 -10.80 -4.93 0.16
N GLY A 82 -9.57 -5.43 0.34
CA GLY A 82 -9.13 -6.71 -0.21
C GLY A 82 -10.01 -7.91 0.16
N VAL A 83 -10.77 -7.83 1.27
CA VAL A 83 -11.76 -8.85 1.66
C VAL A 83 -12.92 -8.88 0.68
N GLU A 84 -13.50 -7.72 0.38
CA GLU A 84 -14.61 -7.57 -0.57
C GLU A 84 -14.17 -7.87 -2.01
N MET A 85 -12.93 -7.55 -2.34
CA MET A 85 -12.32 -7.86 -3.64
C MET A 85 -11.95 -9.34 -3.83
N GLY A 86 -12.05 -10.17 -2.78
CA GLY A 86 -11.72 -11.60 -2.86
C GLY A 86 -10.21 -11.90 -2.99
N ILE A 87 -9.34 -10.98 -2.58
CA ILE A 87 -7.88 -11.11 -2.69
C ILE A 87 -7.32 -12.14 -1.70
N TYR A 88 -7.93 -12.23 -0.51
CA TYR A 88 -7.54 -13.20 0.52
C TYR A 88 -8.24 -14.54 0.30
N ARG A 89 -7.54 -15.47 -0.35
CA ARG A 89 -8.05 -16.75 -0.83
C ARG A 89 -7.94 -17.84 0.23
N THR A 90 -6.97 -17.75 1.14
CA THR A 90 -6.73 -18.77 2.17
C THR A 90 -6.91 -18.24 3.60
N PRO A 91 -7.18 -19.12 4.59
CA PRO A 91 -7.21 -18.72 5.99
C PRO A 91 -5.89 -18.08 6.46
N TYR A 92 -4.75 -18.52 5.93
CA TYR A 92 -3.44 -17.94 6.24
C TYR A 92 -3.30 -16.52 5.72
N GLU A 93 -3.73 -16.23 4.48
CA GLU A 93 -3.71 -14.87 3.93
C GLU A 93 -4.64 -13.94 4.73
N ARG A 94 -5.80 -14.44 5.20
CA ARG A 94 -6.69 -13.69 6.11
C ARG A 94 -6.06 -13.47 7.49
N PHE A 95 -5.35 -14.47 8.02
CA PHE A 95 -4.59 -14.33 9.25
C PHE A 95 -3.50 -13.27 9.12
N GLY A 96 -2.73 -13.27 8.02
CA GLY A 96 -1.72 -12.25 7.75
C GLY A 96 -2.28 -10.83 7.76
N ARG A 97 -3.41 -10.61 7.08
CA ARG A 97 -4.14 -9.34 7.14
C ARG A 97 -4.48 -8.93 8.57
N LEU A 98 -5.05 -9.84 9.36
CA LEU A 98 -5.44 -9.57 10.74
C LEU A 98 -4.23 -9.33 11.67
N SER A 99 -3.13 -10.04 11.47
CA SER A 99 -1.87 -9.80 12.21
C SER A 99 -1.36 -8.39 11.98
N TYR A 100 -1.44 -7.92 10.73
CA TYR A 100 -1.07 -6.57 10.36
C TYR A 100 -2.05 -5.53 10.91
N GLU A 101 -3.35 -5.77 10.82
CA GLU A 101 -4.36 -4.89 11.42
C GLU A 101 -4.15 -4.75 12.95
N MET A 102 -3.93 -5.87 13.64
CA MET A 102 -3.65 -5.89 15.08
C MET A 102 -2.40 -5.08 15.43
N TRP A 103 -1.31 -5.21 14.66
CA TRP A 103 -0.06 -4.48 14.92
C TRP A 103 -0.21 -2.95 14.87
N ARG A 104 -1.15 -2.42 14.08
CA ARG A 104 -1.44 -0.96 14.06
C ARG A 104 -2.48 -0.52 15.10
N ALA A 105 -3.19 -1.46 15.73
CA ALA A 105 -4.26 -1.15 16.68
C ALA A 105 -3.78 -0.98 18.14
N CYS A 106 -2.57 -1.46 18.47
CA CYS A 106 -1.96 -1.38 19.79
C CYS A 106 -1.06 -0.15 19.96
#